data_AF-X0U6A4-F1
#
_entry.id   AF-X0U6A4-F1
#
_cell.length_a   1.000
_cell.length_b   1.000
_cell.length_c   1.000
_cell.angle_alpha   90.00
_cell.angle_beta   90.00
_cell.angle_gamma   90.00
#
_symmetry.space_group_name_H-M   'P 1'
#
loop_
_entity.id
_entity.type
_entity.pdbx_description
1 polymer ?
#
loop_
_entity_poly.entity_id
_entity_poly.type
_entity_poly.pdbx_seq_one_letter_code
_entity_poly.pdbx_strand_id
1 'polypeptide(L)' 'MTTVASGEEALTELRRNANDKESQAYELVLMDWKMPVMNGIETTKMIKSDPEISHPPTVIMVTAYGREEVRKQA' A
#
# COMPACT_ATOMS: atom_id res chain seq x y z
N MET A 1 -0.84 -14.23 5.30
CA MET A 1 -0.22 -13.23 4.40
C MET A 1 -1.14 -13.08 3.21
N THR A 2 -1.71 -11.90 3.05
CA THR A 2 -2.59 -11.56 1.92
C THR A 2 -1.74 -10.91 0.83
N THR A 3 -2.00 -11.24 -0.43
CA THR A 3 -1.30 -10.65 -1.58
C THR A 3 -2.33 -10.19 -2.61
N VAL A 4 -2.08 -9.04 -3.20
CA VAL A 4 -2.92 -8.41 -4.22
C VAL A 4 -2.04 -7.98 -5.40
N ALA A 5 -2.62 -7.89 -6.59
CA ALA A 5 -1.86 -7.66 -7.82
C ALA A 5 -1.76 -6.18 -8.23
N SER A 6 -2.50 -5.28 -7.57
CA SER A 6 -2.56 -3.86 -7.93
C SER A 6 -2.86 -2.95 -6.74
N GLY A 7 -2.61 -1.64 -6.92
CA GLY A 7 -2.95 -0.63 -5.91
C GLY A 7 -4.45 -0.50 -5.65
N GLU A 8 -5.29 -0.71 -6.68
CA GLU A 8 -6.74 -0.69 -6.55
C GLU A 8 -7.27 -1.88 -5.72
N GLU A 9 -6.74 -3.07 -5.96
CA GLU A 9 -7.03 -4.24 -5.14
C GLU A 9 -6.54 -4.05 -3.69
N ALA A 10 -5.38 -3.40 -3.51
CA ALA A 10 -4.86 -3.08 -2.17
C ALA A 10 -5.81 -2.15 -1.40
N LEU A 11 -6.33 -1.08 -2.02
CA LEU A 11 -7.31 -0.19 -1.39
C LEU A 11 -8.59 -0.95 -1.04
N THR A 12 -9.10 -1.76 -1.96
CA THR A 12 -10.31 -2.55 -1.75
C THR A 12 -10.16 -3.49 -0.56
N GLU A 13 -9.05 -4.21 -0.48
CA GLU A 13 -8.76 -5.14 0.61
C GLU A 13 -8.57 -4.41 1.95
N LEU A 14 -7.86 -3.28 1.96
CA LEU A 14 -7.66 -2.48 3.17
C LEU A 14 -8.98 -1.92 3.72
N ARG A 15 -9.85 -1.40 2.84
CA ARG A 15 -11.19 -0.91 3.23
C ARG A 15 -12.05 -2.03 3.79
N ARG A 16 -12.04 -3.19 3.13
CA ARG A 16 -12.80 -4.36 3.59
C ARG A 16 -12.38 -4.76 5.00
N ASN A 17 -11.07 -4.86 5.22
CA ASN A 17 -10.52 -5.28 6.50
C ASN A 17 -10.73 -4.23 7.61
N ALA A 18 -10.57 -2.94 7.30
CA ALA A 18 -10.79 -1.84 8.25
C ALA A 18 -12.23 -1.77 8.80
N ASN A 19 -13.20 -2.32 8.07
CA ASN A 19 -14.61 -2.35 8.46
C ASN A 19 -15.04 -3.68 9.11
N ASP A 20 -14.17 -4.69 9.12
CA ASP A 20 -14.45 -5.99 9.73
C ASP A 20 -14.05 -5.99 11.21
N LYS A 21 -15.02 -6.12 12.11
CA LYS A 21 -14.80 -6.10 13.57
C LYS A 21 -14.11 -7.35 14.10
N GLU A 22 -14.14 -8.45 13.36
CA GLU A 22 -13.48 -9.71 13.75
C GLU A 22 -12.08 -9.82 13.14
N SER A 23 -11.78 -9.03 12.11
CA SER A 23 -10.48 -9.01 11.47
C SER A 23 -9.53 -8.02 12.15
N GLN A 24 -8.27 -8.40 12.28
CA GLN A 24 -7.23 -7.46 12.69
C GLN A 24 -6.82 -6.60 11.50
N ALA A 25 -6.85 -5.27 11.70
CA ALA A 25 -6.34 -4.30 10.76
C ALA A 25 -4.91 -4.64 10.35
N TYR A 26 -4.61 -4.54 9.06
CA TYR A 26 -3.25 -4.69 8.58
C TYR A 26 -2.37 -3.58 9.17
N GLU A 27 -1.28 -3.96 9.82
CA GLU A 27 -0.33 -3.01 10.41
C GLU A 27 0.82 -2.66 9.46
N LEU A 28 1.09 -3.53 8.50
CA LEU A 28 2.20 -3.42 7.56
C LEU A 28 1.77 -3.80 6.14
N VAL A 29 2.18 -2.98 5.17
CA VAL A 29 2.08 -3.26 3.74
C VAL A 29 3.48 -3.20 3.13
N LEU A 30 3.83 -4.26 2.39
CA LEU A 30 4.97 -4.27 1.48
C LEU A 30 4.46 -3.87 0.10
N MET A 31 4.88 -2.70 -0.40
CA MET A 31 4.34 -2.08 -1.61
C MET A 31 5.38 -2.08 -2.72
N ASP A 32 5.11 -2.68 -3.87
CA ASP A 32 5.97 -2.50 -5.04
C ASP A 32 5.88 -1.03 -5.51
N TRP A 33 7.03 -0.38 -5.68
CA TRP A 33 7.10 0.95 -6.26
C TRP A 33 6.55 0.97 -7.69
N LYS A 34 6.89 -0.03 -8.52
CA LYS A 34 6.65 -0.02 -9.96
C LYS A 34 5.55 -1.00 -10.33
N MET A 35 4.31 -0.55 -10.15
CA MET A 35 3.12 -1.25 -10.66
C MET A 35 2.57 -0.55 -11.90
N PRO A 36 1.92 -1.30 -12.82
CA PRO A 36 1.23 -0.71 -13.96
C PRO A 36 0.03 0.13 -13.50
N VAL A 37 -0.31 1.16 -14.28
CA VAL A 37 -1.44 2.09 -14.06
C VAL A 37 -1.26 3.03 -12.86
N MET A 38 -1.08 2.49 -11.65
CA MET A 38 -0.89 3.25 -10.41
C MET A 38 0.41 2.82 -9.72
N ASN A 39 1.33 3.75 -9.51
CA ASN A 39 2.61 3.42 -8.86
C ASN A 39 2.47 3.32 -7.33
N GLY A 40 3.43 2.68 -6.67
CA GLY A 40 3.39 2.45 -5.22
C GLY A 40 3.30 3.72 -4.38
N ILE A 41 3.83 4.86 -4.85
CA ILE A 41 3.71 6.15 -4.16
C ILE A 41 2.28 6.64 -4.19
N GLU A 42 1.64 6.61 -5.37
CA GLU A 42 0.25 7.03 -5.55
C GLU A 42 -0.68 6.18 -4.68
N THR A 43 -0.51 4.86 -4.72
CA THR A 43 -1.25 3.93 -3.85
C THR A 43 -1.06 4.27 -2.38
N THR A 44 0.18 4.52 -1.95
CA THR A 44 0.49 4.89 -0.55
C THR A 44 -0.19 6.19 -0.14
N LYS A 45 -0.23 7.19 -1.02
CA LYS A 45 -0.93 8.45 -0.75
C LYS A 45 -2.43 8.19 -0.58
N MET A 46 -3.03 7.41 -1.48
CA MET A 46 -4.45 7.06 -1.39
C MET A 46 -4.76 6.34 -0.08
N ILE A 47 -3.99 5.31 0.29
CA ILE A 47 -4.15 4.56 1.55
C ILE A 47 -4.17 5.51 2.76
N LYS A 48 -3.26 6.49 2.81
CA LYS A 48 -3.15 7.43 3.93
C LYS A 48 -4.25 8.49 3.97
N SER A 49 -4.80 8.85 2.82
CA SER A 49 -5.85 9.86 2.71
C SER A 49 -7.27 9.28 2.74
N ASP A 50 -7.40 7.95 2.72
CA ASP A 50 -8.68 7.28 2.60
C ASP A 50 -9.44 7.27 3.94
N PRO A 51 -10.60 7.93 4.05
CA PRO A 51 -11.36 7.97 5.29
C PRO A 51 -11.99 6.63 5.67
N GLU A 52 -12.11 5.68 4.73
CA GLU A 52 -12.61 4.33 5.02
C GLU A 52 -11.53 3.45 5.67
N ILE A 53 -10.26 3.88 5.65
CA ILE A 53 -9.13 3.20 6.29
C ILE A 53 -8.80 3.94 7.59
N SER A 54 -9.54 3.61 8.65
CA SER A 54 -9.42 4.29 9.95
C SER A 54 -8.02 4.22 10.59
N HIS A 55 -7.29 3.14 10.31
CA HIS A 55 -5.93 2.89 10.81
C HIS A 55 -5.03 2.50 9.63
N PRO A 56 -4.44 3.48 8.92
CA PRO A 56 -3.62 3.18 7.75
C PRO A 56 -2.35 2.42 8.16
N PRO A 57 -1.99 1.32 7.47
CA PRO A 57 -0.78 0.56 7.77
C PRO A 57 0.48 1.37 7.55
N THR A 58 1.56 0.94 8.21
CA THR A 58 2.91 1.36 7.78
C THR A 58 3.18 0.77 6.40
N VAL A 59 3.66 1.60 5.47
CA VAL A 59 4.01 1.15 4.12
C VAL A 59 5.53 1.11 3.98
N ILE A 60 6.07 -0.07 3.69
CA ILE A 60 7.46 -0.25 3.27
C ILE A 60 7.46 -0.42 1.76
N MET A 61 8.07 0.53 1.07
CA MET A 61 8.21 0.44 -0.37
C MET A 61 9.33 -0.54 -0.73
N VAL A 62 8.99 -1.50 -1.57
CA VAL A 62 9.89 -2.51 -2.11
C VAL A 62 10.16 -2.15 -3.56
N THR A 63 11.44 -2.04 -3.89
CA THR A 63 11.90 -1.82 -5.26
C THR A 63 12.79 -2.98 -5.64
N ALA A 64 12.64 -3.54 -6.84
CA ALA A 64 13.62 -4.49 -7.39
C ALA A 64 14.96 -3.82 -7.78
N TYR A 65 15.13 -2.52 -7.54
CA TYR A 65 16.30 -1.74 -7.92
C TYR A 65 17.31 -1.62 -6.77
N GLY A 66 18.59 -1.91 -7.07
CA GLY A 66 19.70 -1.64 -6.18
C GLY A 66 19.82 -0.14 -5.85
N ARG A 67 20.50 0.17 -4.74
CA ARG A 67 20.64 1.49 -4.06
C ARG A 67 20.79 2.77 -4.91
N GLU A 68 21.04 2.71 -6.22
CA GLU A 68 21.35 3.87 -7.05
C GLU A 68 20.14 4.72 -7.49
N GLU A 69 18.93 4.16 -7.63
CA GLU A 69 17.80 4.92 -8.21
C GLU A 69 16.90 5.64 -7.19
N VAL A 70 16.90 5.23 -5.91
CA VAL A 70 16.11 5.87 -4.85
C VAL A 70 16.55 7.31 -4.57
N ARG A 71 17.80 7.67 -4.90
CA ARG A 71 18.37 9.01 -4.65
C ARG A 71 17.96 10.09 -5.64
N LYS A 72 17.32 9.78 -6.77
CA LYS A 72 17.08 10.75 -7.85
C LYS A 72 15.74 11.48 -7.80
N GLN A 73 14.88 11.20 -6.81
CA GLN A 73 13.52 11.78 -6.75
C GLN A 73 13.17 12.39 -5.38
N ALA A 74 14.18 12.70 -4.56
CA ALA A 74 14.03 13.47 -3.33
C ALA A 74 14.28 14.96 -3.59
#